data_AF-A0A8S3IB73-F1
#
_entry.id   AF-A0A8S3IB73-F1
#
_cell.length_a   1.000
_cell.length_b   1.000
_cell.length_c   1.000
_cell.angle_alpha   90.00
_cell.angle_beta   90.00
_cell.angle_gamma   90.00
#
_symmetry.space_group_name_H-M   'P 1'
#
loop_
_entity.id
_entity.type
_entity.pdbx_description
1 polymer ?
#
loop_
_entity_poly.entity_id
_entity_poly.type
_entity_poly.pdbx_seq_one_letter_code
_entity_poly.pdbx_strand_id
1 'polypeptide(L)'
;MTEIHSFGNLPVIAHSWNKDRTQIALSLGKSDLRIYQKVAGKWKLIHTLCEHLSRVLAIDWAPKTNQIVSASADYNAYVWTLENDVWKPQMVELQRTNRAVCCAKWSPEGSNERQKQRKRKFIISC
;
A
#
# COMPACT_ATOMS: atom_id res chain seq x y z
N MET A 1 -4.76 -26.13 5.39
CA MET A 1 -3.77 -26.41 4.32
C MET A 1 -3.07 -25.10 4.00
N THR A 2 -1.78 -24.98 4.29
CA THR A 2 -0.98 -23.77 4.07
C THR A 2 -0.34 -23.82 2.68
N GLU A 3 -0.64 -22.84 1.83
CA GLU A 3 0.03 -22.69 0.53
C GLU A 3 1.30 -21.84 0.70
N ILE A 4 2.46 -22.38 0.32
CA ILE A 4 3.74 -21.65 0.35
C ILE A 4 4.04 -21.18 -1.07
N HIS A 5 4.27 -19.88 -1.24
CA HIS A 5 4.63 -19.30 -2.53
C HIS A 5 5.84 -18.38 -2.40
N SER A 6 6.84 -18.58 -3.25
CA SER A 6 8.06 -17.78 -3.27
C SER A 6 7.96 -16.70 -4.33
N PHE A 7 7.80 -15.45 -3.90
CA PHE A 7 7.77 -14.28 -4.78
C PHE A 7 9.18 -13.75 -5.14
N GLY A 8 10.23 -14.35 -4.60
CA GLY A 8 11.63 -14.04 -4.85
C GLY A 8 12.53 -14.34 -3.65
N ASN A 9 13.84 -14.07 -3.78
CA ASN A 9 14.83 -14.17 -2.71
C ASN A 9 14.96 -12.89 -1.85
N LEU A 10 14.06 -11.94 -2.04
CA LEU A 10 14.08 -10.66 -1.34
C LEU A 10 13.15 -10.70 -0.12
N PRO A 11 13.51 -10.02 0.99
CA PRO A 11 12.66 -9.95 2.16
C PRO A 11 11.36 -9.22 1.82
N VAL A 12 10.23 -9.77 2.24
CA VAL A 12 8.94 -9.10 2.20
C VAL A 12 8.88 -8.15 3.39
N ILE A 13 8.90 -6.84 3.12
CA ILE A 13 8.88 -5.82 4.18
C ILE A 13 7.46 -5.57 4.66
N ALA A 14 6.54 -5.36 3.72
CA ALA A 14 5.13 -5.16 4.02
C ALA A 14 4.26 -5.85 2.95
N HIS A 15 3.09 -6.29 3.39
CA HIS A 15 2.07 -6.91 2.56
C HIS A 15 0.68 -6.41 2.97
N SER A 16 -0.23 -6.30 2.02
CA SER A 16 -1.63 -6.00 2.30
C SER A 16 -2.55 -6.65 1.26
N TRP A 17 -3.76 -7.01 1.69
CA TRP A 17 -4.72 -7.74 0.88
C TRP A 17 -5.87 -6.84 0.47
N ASN A 18 -6.38 -7.05 -0.74
CA ASN A 18 -7.66 -6.46 -1.13
C ASN A 18 -8.82 -7.12 -0.35
N LYS A 19 -9.97 -6.46 -0.28
CA LYS A 19 -11.21 -6.92 0.38
C LYS A 19 -11.60 -8.33 -0.05
N ASP A 20 -11.56 -8.61 -1.35
CA ASP A 20 -12.00 -9.90 -1.91
C ASP A 20 -10.90 -10.98 -1.83
N ARG A 21 -9.71 -10.65 -1.29
CA ARG A 21 -8.54 -11.53 -1.19
C ARG A 21 -8.07 -12.13 -2.52
N THR A 22 -8.51 -11.56 -3.63
CA THR A 22 -8.09 -11.93 -4.99
C THR A 22 -6.75 -11.31 -5.36
N GLN A 23 -6.41 -10.19 -4.73
CA GLN A 23 -5.20 -9.41 -5.00
C GLN A 23 -4.42 -9.15 -3.70
N ILE A 24 -3.11 -9.08 -3.84
CA ILE A 24 -2.16 -8.77 -2.77
C ILE A 24 -1.15 -7.74 -3.25
N ALA A 25 -0.92 -6.72 -2.43
CA ALA A 25 0.15 -5.74 -2.61
C ALA A 25 1.35 -6.15 -1.75
N LEU A 26 2.54 -6.17 -2.35
CA LEU A 26 3.80 -6.58 -1.72
C LEU A 26 4.88 -5.52 -1.94
N SER A 27 5.68 -5.29 -0.91
CA SER A 27 6.98 -4.60 -1.01
C SER A 27 8.10 -5.59 -0.74
N LEU A 28 9.04 -5.67 -1.67
CA LEU A 28 10.17 -6.62 -1.62
C LEU A 28 11.48 -5.93 -1.21
N GLY A 29 11.40 -4.96 -0.29
CA GLY A 29 12.58 -4.19 0.16
C GLY A 29 13.17 -3.22 -0.88
N LYS A 30 12.48 -3.05 -2.02
CA LYS A 30 12.79 -2.07 -3.05
C LYS A 30 11.85 -0.85 -2.96
N SER A 31 12.10 0.14 -3.81
CA SER A 31 11.19 1.26 -4.07
C SER A 31 9.85 0.83 -4.65
N ASP A 32 9.83 -0.32 -5.32
CA ASP A 32 8.66 -0.71 -6.10
C ASP A 32 7.65 -1.47 -5.24
N LEU A 33 6.39 -1.08 -5.36
CA LEU A 33 5.25 -1.88 -4.94
C LEU A 33 4.87 -2.84 -6.07
N ARG A 34 4.57 -4.09 -5.73
CA ARG A 34 4.08 -5.08 -6.69
C ARG A 34 2.71 -5.57 -6.29
N ILE A 35 1.77 -5.54 -7.22
CA ILE A 35 0.41 -6.06 -7.03
C ILE A 35 0.28 -7.37 -7.80
N TYR A 36 0.02 -8.44 -7.06
CA TYR A 36 -0.23 -9.76 -7.61
C TYR A 36 -1.71 -10.11 -7.51
N GLN A 37 -2.22 -10.84 -8.50
CA GLN A 37 -3.55 -11.44 -8.48
C GLN A 37 -3.45 -12.95 -8.59
N LYS A 38 -4.31 -13.64 -7.85
CA LYS A 38 -4.45 -15.09 -7.93
C LYS A 38 -5.37 -15.42 -9.11
N VAL A 39 -4.80 -16.01 -10.17
CA VAL A 39 -5.54 -16.49 -11.35
C VAL A 39 -5.26 -17.98 -11.50
N ALA A 40 -6.31 -18.80 -11.47
CA ALA A 40 -6.22 -20.26 -11.60
C ALA A 40 -5.17 -20.92 -10.65
N GLY A 41 -5.13 -20.46 -9.39
CA GLY A 41 -4.21 -20.98 -8.38
C GLY A 41 -2.77 -20.48 -8.46
N LYS A 42 -2.42 -19.67 -9.47
CA LYS A 42 -1.09 -19.05 -9.60
C LYS A 42 -1.15 -17.55 -9.35
N TRP A 43 -0.13 -17.01 -8.69
CA TRP A 43 0.04 -15.58 -8.52
C TRP A 43 0.69 -14.97 -9.76
N LYS A 44 0.03 -14.01 -10.38
CA LYS A 44 0.55 -13.24 -11.52
C LYS A 44 0.71 -11.78 -11.10
N LEU A 45 1.84 -11.19 -11.47
CA LEU A 45 2.07 -9.76 -11.31
C LEU A 45 1.19 -9.02 -12.32
N ILE A 46 0.33 -8.12 -11.84
CA ILE A 46 -0.49 -7.27 -12.72
C ILE A 46 0.12 -5.87 -12.84
N HIS A 47 0.50 -5.29 -11.70
CA HIS A 47 0.97 -3.91 -11.64
C HIS A 47 2.25 -3.79 -10.83
N THR A 48 3.11 -2.89 -11.27
CA THR A 48 4.31 -2.45 -10.56
C THR A 48 4.22 -0.94 -10.40
N LEU A 49 4.39 -0.46 -9.18
CA LEU A 49 4.24 0.94 -8.77
C LEU A 49 5.62 1.44 -8.33
N CYS A 50 6.27 2.28 -9.15
CA CYS A 50 7.69 2.64 -8.99
C CYS A 50 7.92 4.11 -8.60
N GLU A 51 6.93 4.79 -8.01
CA GLU A 51 6.99 6.24 -7.78
C GLU A 51 7.79 6.63 -6.52
N HIS A 52 8.04 5.69 -5.61
CA HIS A 52 8.85 5.96 -4.43
C HIS A 52 10.33 6.10 -4.79
N LEU A 53 11.02 7.03 -4.13
CA LEU A 53 12.45 7.23 -4.32
C LEU A 53 13.30 6.29 -3.45
N SER A 54 12.69 5.70 -2.42
CA SER A 54 13.34 4.79 -1.49
C SER A 54 12.48 3.58 -1.17
N ARG A 55 13.00 2.66 -0.36
CA ARG A 55 12.31 1.41 -0.02
C ARG A 55 10.98 1.69 0.66
N VAL A 56 9.95 0.97 0.25
CA VAL A 56 8.65 1.02 0.90
C VAL A 56 8.71 0.22 2.20
N LEU A 57 8.31 0.87 3.29
CA LEU A 57 8.35 0.32 4.64
C LEU A 57 6.98 -0.18 5.08
N ALA A 58 5.91 0.46 4.65
CA ALA A 58 4.55 0.10 5.03
C ALA A 58 3.59 0.19 3.85
N ILE A 59 2.66 -0.76 3.81
CA ILE A 59 1.58 -0.83 2.83
C ILE A 59 0.29 -1.13 3.56
N ASP A 60 -0.78 -0.45 3.16
CA ASP A 60 -2.11 -0.79 3.62
C ASP A 60 -3.16 -0.57 2.53
N TRP A 61 -4.02 -1.55 2.33
CA TRP A 61 -5.08 -1.50 1.34
C TRP A 61 -6.41 -1.21 2.01
N ALA A 62 -7.06 -0.12 1.62
CA ALA A 62 -8.39 0.24 2.07
C ALA A 62 -9.44 -0.73 1.48
N PRO A 63 -10.16 -1.48 2.33
CA PRO A 63 -11.12 -2.48 1.85
C PRO A 63 -12.38 -1.85 1.23
N LYS A 64 -12.72 -0.60 1.58
CA LYS A 64 -13.94 0.05 1.11
C LYS A 64 -13.76 0.86 -0.17
N THR A 65 -12.63 1.55 -0.31
CA THR A 65 -12.37 2.50 -1.42
C THR A 65 -11.44 1.93 -2.49
N ASN A 66 -10.93 0.72 -2.29
CA ASN A 66 -9.91 0.09 -3.15
C ASN A 66 -8.66 0.97 -3.37
N GLN A 67 -8.32 1.78 -2.36
CA GLN A 67 -7.14 2.63 -2.36
C GLN A 67 -6.01 1.96 -1.61
N ILE A 68 -4.78 2.17 -2.06
CA ILE A 68 -3.60 1.65 -1.36
C ILE A 68 -2.84 2.83 -0.79
N VAL A 69 -2.46 2.77 0.47
CA VAL A 69 -1.47 3.68 1.05
C VAL A 69 -0.15 2.95 1.09
N SER A 70 0.89 3.64 0.67
CA SER A 70 2.27 3.18 0.77
C SER A 70 3.11 4.29 1.39
N ALA A 71 3.96 3.92 2.34
CA ALA A 71 4.86 4.85 2.99
C ALA A 71 6.30 4.35 2.86
N SER A 72 7.18 5.28 2.53
CA SER A 72 8.57 5.00 2.19
C SER A 72 9.53 5.69 3.16
N ALA A 73 10.77 5.23 3.12
CA ALA A 73 11.88 5.85 3.84
C ALA A 73 12.28 7.23 3.27
N ASP A 74 11.69 7.67 2.16
CA ASP A 74 11.86 8.99 1.55
C ASP A 74 11.02 10.11 2.21
N TYR A 75 10.37 9.81 3.35
CA TYR A 75 9.47 10.70 4.10
C TYR A 75 8.16 11.03 3.37
N ASN A 76 7.91 10.43 2.21
CA ASN A 76 6.68 10.59 1.48
C ASN A 76 5.77 9.38 1.69
N ALA A 77 4.48 9.64 1.59
CA ALA A 77 3.48 8.61 1.41
C ALA A 77 2.73 8.86 0.11
N TYR A 78 2.40 7.77 -0.57
CA TYR A 78 1.57 7.82 -1.76
C TYR A 78 0.27 7.07 -1.48
N VAL A 79 -0.83 7.74 -1.81
CA VAL A 79 -2.16 7.14 -1.91
C VAL A 79 -2.37 6.78 -3.37
N TRP A 80 -2.54 5.50 -3.64
CA TRP A 80 -2.81 4.97 -4.96
C TRP A 80 -4.31 4.80 -5.14
N THR A 81 -4.84 5.41 -6.19
CA THR A 81 -6.22 5.24 -6.62
C THR A 81 -6.25 4.44 -7.93
N LEU A 82 -7.18 3.51 -8.06
CA LEU A 82 -7.36 2.75 -9.29
C LEU A 82 -8.40 3.47 -10.17
N GLU A 83 -7.96 4.01 -11.31
CA GLU A 83 -8.83 4.64 -12.31
C GLU A 83 -8.60 3.98 -13.67
N ASN A 84 -9.65 3.42 -14.27
CA ASN A 84 -9.59 2.72 -15.57
C ASN A 84 -8.49 1.63 -15.63
N ASP A 85 -8.38 0.81 -14.57
CA ASP A 85 -7.32 -0.20 -14.40
C ASP A 85 -5.87 0.34 -14.36
N VAL A 86 -5.71 1.66 -14.21
CA VAL A 86 -4.41 2.30 -14.02
C VAL A 86 -4.33 2.86 -12.60
N TRP A 87 -3.27 2.48 -11.88
CA TRP A 87 -2.98 3.02 -10.56
C TRP A 87 -2.38 4.41 -10.69
N LYS A 88 -3.10 5.41 -10.17
CA LYS A 88 -2.62 6.79 -10.11
C LYS A 88 -2.01 7.08 -8.74
N PRO A 89 -0.74 7.51 -8.69
CA PRO A 89 -0.13 7.98 -7.46
C PRO A 89 -0.68 9.37 -7.10
N GLN A 90 -1.12 9.52 -5.86
CA GLN A 90 -1.35 10.83 -5.25
C GLN A 90 -0.40 10.97 -4.07
N MET A 91 0.58 11.87 -4.23
CA MET A 91 1.54 12.15 -3.16
C MET A 91 0.84 12.84 -1.98
N VAL A 92 1.19 12.41 -0.78
CA VAL A 92 0.76 13.02 0.47
C VAL A 92 2.01 13.44 1.25
N GLU A 93 2.12 14.75 1.45
CA GLU A 93 3.22 15.34 2.18
C GLU A 93 3.05 15.09 3.69
N LEU A 94 4.04 14.44 4.30
CA LEU A 94 4.06 14.16 5.73
C LEU A 94 4.91 15.21 6.47
N GLN A 95 4.53 16.49 6.34
CA GLN A 95 5.28 17.63 6.90
C GLN A 95 5.53 17.58 8.42
N ARG A 96 4.84 16.70 9.16
CA ARG A 96 4.93 16.64 10.62
C ARG A 96 5.95 15.63 11.16
N THR A 97 6.46 14.73 10.33
CA THR A 97 7.37 13.67 10.78
C THR A 97 8.69 13.79 10.06
N ASN A 98 9.68 14.43 10.69
CA ASN A 98 11.08 14.43 10.23
C ASN A 98 11.76 13.07 10.52
N ARG A 99 11.02 11.98 10.41
CA ARG A 99 11.44 10.61 10.70
C ARG A 99 10.82 9.68 9.67
N ALA A 100 11.53 8.60 9.35
CA ALA A 100 11.04 7.58 8.43
C ALA A 100 9.72 7.01 8.95
N VAL A 101 8.77 6.81 8.06
CA VAL A 101 7.48 6.21 8.40
C VAL A 101 7.64 4.71 8.54
N CYS A 102 7.40 4.17 9.73
CA CYS A 102 7.52 2.73 9.96
C CYS A 102 6.19 2.00 9.75
N CYS A 103 5.05 2.69 9.88
CA CYS A 103 3.73 2.09 9.78
C CYS A 103 2.72 3.06 9.18
N ALA A 104 1.91 2.54 8.26
CA ALA A 104 0.76 3.23 7.69
C ALA A 104 -0.44 2.29 7.77
N LYS A 105 -1.57 2.78 8.30
CA LYS A 105 -2.81 2.03 8.43
C LYS A 105 -4.01 2.88 8.04
N TRP A 106 -4.86 2.35 7.17
CA TRP A 106 -6.16 2.90 6.87
C TRP A 106 -7.08 2.82 8.07
N SER A 107 -7.87 3.87 8.26
CA SER A 107 -8.92 3.85 9.27
C SER A 107 -10.01 2.84 8.86
N PRO A 108 -10.46 1.96 9.77
CA PRO A 108 -11.50 0.95 9.48
C PRO A 108 -12.88 1.58 9.21
N GLU A 109 -13.14 2.73 9.84
CA GLU A 109 -14.28 3.59 9.59
C GLU A 109 -14.03 4.44 8.35
N GLY A 110 -14.21 3.84 7.17
CA GLY A 110 -14.08 4.54 5.88
C GLY A 110 -14.79 5.90 5.91
N SER A 111 -14.00 6.98 5.77
CA SER A 111 -14.41 8.37 5.55
C SER A 111 -15.79 8.76 6.09
N ASN A 112 -16.02 8.67 7.40
CA ASN A 112 -17.19 9.32 7.99
C ASN A 112 -17.06 10.84 7.84
N GLU A 113 -18.10 11.50 7.32
CA GLU A 113 -18.13 12.95 7.00
C GLU A 113 -17.78 13.84 8.20
N ARG A 114 -17.94 13.33 9.44
CA ARG A 114 -17.52 13.99 10.69
C ARG A 114 -15.99 14.20 10.80
N GLN A 115 -15.18 13.48 10.01
CA GLN A 115 -13.73 13.70 9.93
C GLN A 115 -13.33 14.79 8.90
N LYS A 116 -14.26 15.46 8.20
CA LYS A 116 -13.90 16.57 7.28
C LYS A 116 -13.10 17.70 7.96
N GLN A 117 -13.25 17.89 9.29
CA GLN A 117 -12.46 18.85 10.06
C GLN A 117 -11.09 18.32 10.54
N ARG A 118 -10.84 17.02 10.47
CA ARG A 118 -9.54 16.40 10.79
C ARG A 118 -9.08 15.57 9.58
N LYS A 119 -8.19 16.14 8.76
CA LYS A 119 -7.62 15.62 7.49
C LYS A 119 -6.99 14.19 7.50
N ARG A 120 -7.30 13.31 8.46
CA ARG A 120 -6.61 12.02 8.65
C ARG A 120 -7.49 10.85 8.21
N LYS A 121 -7.42 10.52 6.92
CA LYS A 121 -8.05 9.33 6.33
C LYS A 121 -7.30 8.03 6.66
N PHE A 122 -6.07 8.14 7.14
CA PHE A 122 -5.18 7.05 7.55
C PHE A 122 -4.28 7.54 8.70
N ILE A 123 -3.81 6.60 9.50
CA ILE A 123 -2.87 6.82 10.60
C ILE A 123 -1.49 6.41 10.11
N ILE A 124 -0.54 7.33 10.23
CA ILE A 124 0.87 7.11 9.94
C ILE A 124 1.64 7.31 11.23
N SER A 125 2.43 6.32 11.62
CA SER A 125 3.30 6.36 12.80
C SER A 125 4.74 6.01 12.41
N CYS A 126 5.70 6.66 13.10
CA CYS A 126 7.14 6.41 13.04
C CYS A 126 7.57 5.50 14.19
#